data_AF-A0AAU3Q6A8-F1
#
_entry.id   AF-A0AAU3Q6A8-F1
#
_cell.length_a   1.000
_cell.length_b   1.000
_cell.length_c   1.000
_cell.angle_alpha   90.00
_cell.angle_beta   90.00
_cell.angle_gamma   90.00
#
_symmetry.space_group_name_H-M   'P 1'
#
loop_
_entity.id
_entity.type
_entity.pdbx_description
1 polymer ?
#
loop_
_entity_poly.entity_id
_entity_poly.type
_entity_poly.pdbx_seq_one_letter_code
_entity_poly.pdbx_strand_id
1 'polypeptide(L)' 'MTQTRRLAPQADDPAAPLGVPAILLALTMLFTPLVISSRISGWSADYGPLLYVVLILYLAAASRLLCWGVAVRKRRRR' A
#
# COMPACT_ATOMS: atom_id res chain seq x y z
N MET A 1 -36.27 -1.82 -31.38
CA MET A 1 -34.79 -1.90 -31.43
C MET A 1 -34.27 -2.10 -30.01
N THR A 2 -34.07 -3.35 -29.63
CA THR A 2 -33.71 -3.75 -28.25
C THR A 2 -32.19 -3.69 -28.12
N GLN A 3 -31.70 -2.67 -27.42
CA GLN A 3 -30.27 -2.47 -27.16
C GLN A 3 -29.78 -3.58 -26.22
N THR A 4 -29.10 -4.58 -26.77
CA THR A 4 -28.38 -5.59 -26.00
C THR A 4 -27.24 -4.89 -25.26
N ARG A 5 -27.48 -4.56 -23.99
CA ARG A 5 -26.45 -4.23 -23.01
C ARG A 5 -25.52 -5.43 -22.92
N ARG A 6 -24.49 -5.50 -23.79
CA ARG A 6 -23.37 -6.42 -23.61
C ARG A 6 -22.71 -6.01 -22.30
N LEU A 7 -23.07 -6.69 -21.22
CA LEU A 7 -22.23 -6.80 -20.05
C LEU A 7 -20.96 -7.47 -20.59
N ALA A 8 -19.93 -6.67 -20.87
CA ALA A 8 -18.59 -7.22 -21.04
C ALA A 8 -18.36 -8.17 -19.86
N PRO A 9 -17.85 -9.40 -20.08
CA PRO A 9 -17.51 -10.29 -18.99
C PRO A 9 -16.74 -9.48 -17.95
N GLN A 10 -17.24 -9.46 -16.72
CA GLN A 10 -16.57 -8.87 -15.58
C GLN A 10 -15.26 -9.65 -15.46
N ALA A 11 -14.21 -9.19 -16.14
CA ALA A 11 -12.92 -9.84 -16.12
C ALA A 11 -12.48 -9.82 -14.67
N ASP A 12 -12.45 -10.99 -14.05
CA ASP A 12 -11.96 -11.17 -12.69
C ASP A 12 -10.58 -10.51 -12.61
N ASP A 13 -10.48 -9.48 -11.77
CA ASP A 13 -9.23 -8.72 -11.62
C ASP A 13 -8.14 -9.70 -11.16
N PRO A 14 -7.13 -10.00 -11.99
CA PRO A 14 -6.11 -10.99 -11.66
C PRO A 14 -5.28 -10.57 -10.43
N ALA A 15 -5.34 -9.29 -10.05
CA ALA A 15 -4.70 -8.77 -8.85
C ALA A 15 -5.56 -8.89 -7.57
N ALA A 16 -6.83 -9.31 -7.68
CA ALA A 16 -7.73 -9.51 -6.54
C ALA A 16 -7.14 -10.35 -5.37
N PRO A 17 -6.46 -11.49 -5.58
CA PRO A 17 -5.86 -12.25 -4.48
C PRO A 17 -4.66 -11.54 -3.83
N LEU A 18 -4.01 -10.59 -4.51
CA LEU A 18 -2.87 -9.83 -3.98
C LEU A 18 -3.29 -8.69 -3.03
N GLY A 19 -4.59 -8.36 -2.95
CA GLY A 19 -5.08 -7.26 -2.11
C GLY A 19 -4.81 -7.47 -0.61
N VAL A 20 -5.01 -8.69 -0.10
CA VAL A 20 -4.75 -9.02 1.32
C VAL A 20 -3.26 -8.95 1.67
N PRO A 21 -2.34 -9.60 0.94
CA PRO A 21 -0.91 -9.50 1.24
C PRO A 21 -0.38 -8.06 1.04
N ALA A 22 -0.90 -7.30 0.07
CA ALA A 22 -0.53 -5.88 -0.08
C ALA A 22 -0.93 -5.04 1.14
N ILE A 23 -2.11 -5.27 1.71
CA ILE A 23 -2.56 -4.59 2.94
C ILE A 23 -1.68 -4.97 4.13
N LEU A 24 -1.39 -6.26 4.31
CA LEU A 24 -0.52 -6.73 5.41
C LEU A 24 0.88 -6.14 5.29
N LEU A 25 1.46 -6.13 4.09
CA LEU A 25 2.77 -5.55 3.84
C LEU A 25 2.79 -4.04 4.09
N ALA A 26 1.75 -3.32 3.66
CA ALA A 26 1.65 -1.89 3.92
C ALA A 26 1.52 -1.58 5.42
N LEU A 27 0.76 -2.39 6.16
CA LEU A 27 0.65 -2.29 7.62
C LEU A 27 2.01 -2.54 8.30
N THR A 28 2.71 -3.62 7.96
CA THR A 28 4.03 -3.90 8.55
C THR A 28 5.02 -2.78 8.22
N MET A 29 5.00 -2.24 6.99
CA MET A 29 5.81 -1.08 6.65
C MET A 29 5.46 0.13 7.54
N LEU A 30 4.18 0.47 7.71
CA LEU A 30 3.78 1.60 8.56
C LEU A 30 4.15 1.41 10.05
N PHE A 31 4.11 0.18 10.56
CA PHE A 31 4.44 -0.12 11.96
C PHE A 31 5.94 -0.20 12.24
N THR A 32 6.76 -0.56 11.24
CA THR A 32 8.21 -0.74 11.43
C THR A 32 8.89 0.52 12.00
N PRO A 33 8.66 1.75 11.46
CA PRO A 33 9.22 3.00 12.00
C PRO A 33 8.85 3.28 13.46
N LEU A 34 7.66 2.87 13.90
CA LEU A 34 7.20 3.05 15.28
C LEU A 34 8.03 2.19 16.23
N VAL A 35 8.29 0.93 15.86
CA VAL A 35 9.07 -0.03 16.66
C VAL A 35 10.53 0.39 16.76
N ILE A 36 11.11 0.91 15.67
CA ILE A 36 12.52 1.31 15.64
C ILE A 36 12.75 2.79 15.93
N SER A 37 11.71 3.53 16.32
CA SER A 37 11.74 4.99 16.51
C SER A 37 12.87 5.45 17.46
N SER A 38 13.15 4.67 18.51
CA SER A 38 14.25 4.93 19.45
C SER A 38 15.64 4.85 18.81
N ARG A 39 15.81 4.07 17.73
CA ARG A 39 17.06 3.96 16.97
C ARG A 39 17.23 5.08 15.94
N ILE A 40 16.13 5.71 15.51
CA ILE A 40 16.14 6.74 14.45
C ILE A 40 17.01 7.93 14.85
N SER A 41 16.98 8.34 16.13
CA SER A 41 17.80 9.46 16.62
C SER A 41 19.31 9.17 16.55
N GLY A 42 19.71 7.91 16.72
CA GLY A 42 21.11 7.51 16.54
C GLY A 42 21.48 7.54 15.06
N TRP A 43 20.63 6.97 14.20
CA TRP A 43 20.88 6.93 12.76
C TRP A 43 20.89 8.32 12.11
N SER A 44 20.10 9.28 12.61
CA SER A 44 20.16 10.65 12.08
C SER A 44 21.52 11.32 12.34
N ALA A 45 22.22 10.93 13.41
CA ALA A 45 23.56 11.43 13.69
C ALA A 45 24.59 10.83 12.71
N ASP A 46 24.42 9.56 12.33
CA ASP A 46 25.35 8.84 11.43
C ASP A 46 25.10 9.12 9.94
N TYR A 47 23.83 9.22 9.53
CA TYR A 47 23.41 9.31 8.12
C TYR A 47 22.89 10.70 7.71
N GLY A 48 22.69 11.60 8.68
CA GLY A 48 22.25 12.97 8.44
C GLY A 48 20.79 13.11 7.97
N PRO A 49 20.42 14.28 7.41
CA PRO A 49 19.02 14.62 7.12
C PRO A 49 18.39 13.78 6.01
N LEU A 50 19.20 13.10 5.19
CA LEU A 50 18.72 12.23 4.11
C LEU A 50 17.82 11.10 4.63
N LEU A 51 18.06 10.65 5.87
CA LEU A 51 17.27 9.61 6.52
C LEU A 51 15.78 10.00 6.63
N TYR A 52 15.49 11.26 6.92
CA TYR A 52 14.10 11.74 7.00
C TYR A 52 13.42 11.76 5.63
N VAL A 53 14.15 12.09 4.56
CA VAL A 53 13.62 12.07 3.19
C VAL A 53 13.26 10.63 2.79
N VAL A 54 14.15 9.68 3.08
CA VAL A 54 13.90 8.25 2.84
C VAL A 54 12.72 7.76 3.66
N LEU A 55 12.60 8.17 4.92
CA LEU A 55 11.48 7.83 5.78
C LEU A 55 10.15 8.35 5.24
N ILE A 56 10.11 9.60 4.77
CA ILE A 56 8.91 10.19 4.15
C ILE A 56 8.52 9.41 2.89
N LEU A 57 9.48 9.11 2.02
CA LEU A 57 9.23 8.36 0.79
C LEU A 57 8.73 6.94 1.09
N TYR A 58 9.31 6.30 2.10
CA TYR A 58 8.89 4.99 2.59
C TYR A 58 7.43 5.00 3.08
N LEU A 59 7.05 5.99 3.90
CA LEU A 59 5.67 6.15 4.39
C LEU A 59 4.69 6.48 3.24
N ALA A 60 5.11 7.29 2.27
CA ALA A 60 4.32 7.59 1.07
C ALA A 60 4.08 6.34 0.22
N ALA A 61 5.10 5.50 0.04
CA ALA A 61 4.97 4.23 -0.66
C ALA A 61 4.02 3.26 0.08
N ALA A 62 4.19 3.12 1.40
CA ALA A 62 3.37 2.25 2.23
C ALA A 62 1.89 2.69 2.22
N SER A 63 1.61 3.98 2.37
CA SER A 63 0.23 4.50 2.30
C SER A 63 -0.41 4.30 0.93
N ARG A 64 0.34 4.51 -0.16
CA ARG A 64 -0.17 4.26 -1.52
C ARG A 64 -0.43 2.77 -1.76
N LEU A 65 0.43 1.89 -1.25
CA LEU A 65 0.24 0.45 -1.30
C LEU A 65 -1.01 0.01 -0.53
N LEU A 66 -1.24 0.61 0.65
CA LEU A 66 -2.43 0.37 1.45
C LEU A 66 -3.71 0.80 0.71
N CYS A 67 -3.72 2.01 0.16
CA CYS A 67 -4.84 2.54 -0.62
C CYS A 67 -5.15 1.64 -1.82
N TRP A 68 -4.12 1.14 -2.52
CA TRP A 68 -4.30 0.24 -3.65
C TRP A 68 -4.88 -1.11 -3.21
N GLY A 69 -4.31 -1.74 -2.18
CA GLY A 69 -4.82 -3.02 -1.65
C GLY A 69 -6.28 -2.93 -1.17
N VAL A 70 -6.65 -1.82 -0.53
CA VAL A 70 -8.04 -1.53 -0.14
C VAL A 70 -8.94 -1.35 -1.35
N ALA A 71 -8.50 -0.63 -2.39
CA ALA A 71 -9.27 -0.42 -3.61
C ALA A 71 -9.53 -1.75 -4.36
N VAL A 72 -8.51 -2.61 -4.48
CA VAL A 72 -8.62 -3.96 -5.06
C VAL A 72 -9.60 -4.82 -4.25
N ARG A 73 -9.48 -4.82 -2.92
CA ARG A 73 -10.40 -5.55 -2.05
C ARG A 73 -11.85 -5.03 -2.14
N LYS A 74 -12.03 -3.72 -2.29
CA LYS A 74 -13.35 -3.09 -2.46
C LYS A 74 -14.00 -3.45 -3.79
N ARG A 75 -13.21 -3.55 -4.88
CA ARG A 75 -13.67 -4.01 -6.19
C ARG A 75 -14.10 -5.47 -6.17
N ARG A 76 -13.41 -6.34 -5.42
CA ARG A 76 -13.79 -7.76 -5.26
C ARG A 76 -15.08 -7.98 -4.45
N ARG A 77 -15.48 -7.03 -3.60
CA ARG A 77 -16.70 -7.13 -2.76
C ARG A 77 -17.98 -6.62 -3.44
N ARG A 78 -17.88 -5.93 -4.59
CA ARG A 78 -19.01 -5.45 -5.38
C ARG A 78 -19.24 -6.37 -6.57
#